data_AF-A0A7C1C274-F1
#
_entry.id   AF-A0A7C1C274-F1
#
_cell.length_a   1.000
_cell.length_b   1.000
_cell.length_c   1.000
_cell.angle_alpha   90.00
_cell.angle_beta   90.00
_cell.angle_gamma   90.00
#
_symmetry.space_group_name_H-M   'P 1'
#
loop_
_entity.id
_entity.type
_entity.pdbx_description
1 polymer ?
#
loop_
_entity_poly.entity_id
_entity_poly.type
_entity_poly.pdbx_seq_one_letter_code
_entity_poly.pdbx_strand_id
1 'polypeptide(L)'
;MKLTKTHIKLIQKQLNGMGYNAGPVDGIAGEKTKNALLQVPGNTGNWPFKRQAIAYIQQLCQKNGIDAGPVDGYWGPQTDYAYSVFSEFLETGIMPSPWRDEAPLVEYNPHNWPVEQQALLEQFYGEIGENQVMFDLPFPHRLSWDKRKVVHRISCHQKVSDSLNNVLTNVLNHYGLEEIRRLRLDIWGGCLSVRKKRGGTSWSTHAWGIAMDYDPD
;
A
#
# COMPACT_ATOMS: atom_id res chain seq x y z
N MET A 1 -3.61 -1.85 13.62
CA MET A 1 -4.16 -0.54 14.05
C MET A 1 -5.50 -0.68 14.79
N LYS A 2 -5.75 0.12 15.86
CA LYS A 2 -7.04 0.23 16.58
C LYS A 2 -7.71 1.58 16.24
N LEU A 3 -9.01 1.58 15.89
CA LEU A 3 -9.74 2.82 15.63
C LEU A 3 -9.71 3.71 16.88
N THR A 4 -9.32 4.98 16.69
CA THR A 4 -9.25 5.98 17.76
C THR A 4 -10.51 6.82 17.83
N LYS A 5 -10.69 7.58 18.90
CA LYS A 5 -11.81 8.54 19.04
C LYS A 5 -11.88 9.52 17.86
N THR A 6 -10.74 9.97 17.35
CA THR A 6 -10.68 10.90 16.20
C THR A 6 -11.29 10.29 14.95
N HIS A 7 -10.95 9.03 14.65
CA HIS A 7 -11.55 8.30 13.52
C HIS A 7 -13.08 8.19 13.66
N ILE A 8 -13.57 7.89 14.87
CA ILE A 8 -15.01 7.76 15.10
C ILE A 8 -15.72 9.11 14.99
N LYS A 9 -15.12 10.19 15.48
CA LYS A 9 -15.65 11.55 15.31
C LYS A 9 -15.75 11.94 13.84
N LEU A 10 -14.72 11.63 13.04
CA LEU A 10 -14.77 11.82 11.59
C LEU A 10 -15.98 11.09 10.98
N ILE A 11 -16.14 9.81 11.28
CA ILE A 11 -17.24 8.99 10.77
C ILE A 11 -18.60 9.57 11.17
N GLN A 12 -18.79 9.92 12.44
CA GLN A 12 -20.05 10.52 12.92
C GLN A 12 -20.36 11.84 12.22
N LYS A 13 -19.35 12.72 12.08
CA LYS A 13 -19.50 14.02 11.38
C LYS A 13 -19.94 13.81 9.93
N GLN A 14 -19.28 12.89 9.21
CA GLN A 14 -19.58 12.63 7.81
C GLN A 14 -20.93 11.95 7.61
N LEU A 15 -21.28 10.96 8.44
CA LEU A 15 -22.59 10.30 8.39
C LEU A 15 -23.74 11.29 8.64
N ASN A 16 -23.63 12.12 9.69
CA ASN A 16 -24.62 13.14 10.00
C ASN A 16 -24.73 14.18 8.87
N GLY A 17 -23.61 14.58 8.27
CA GLY A 17 -23.59 15.48 7.11
C GLY A 17 -24.28 14.91 5.86
N MET A 18 -24.31 13.58 5.73
CA MET A 18 -25.06 12.86 4.68
C MET A 18 -26.53 12.61 5.05
N GLY A 19 -26.99 13.04 6.23
CA GLY A 19 -28.36 12.83 6.71
C GLY A 19 -28.58 11.50 7.45
N TYR A 20 -27.54 10.67 7.63
CA TYR A 20 -27.64 9.46 8.44
C TYR A 20 -27.50 9.78 9.92
N ASN A 21 -28.45 9.34 10.76
CA ASN A 21 -28.43 9.62 12.19
C ASN A 21 -27.36 8.79 12.94
N ALA A 22 -26.13 9.30 13.00
CA ALA A 22 -25.02 8.66 13.71
C ALA A 22 -24.94 9.04 15.20
N GLY A 23 -25.85 9.87 15.71
CA GLY A 23 -25.81 10.42 17.07
C GLY A 23 -24.84 11.62 17.21
N PRO A 24 -24.53 12.05 18.45
CA PRO A 24 -23.59 13.14 18.68
C PRO A 24 -22.18 12.78 18.20
N VAL A 25 -21.39 13.79 17.80
CA VAL A 25 -19.99 13.63 17.37
C VAL A 25 -19.06 13.54 18.59
N ASP A 26 -19.19 12.46 19.35
CA ASP A 26 -18.51 12.22 20.62
C ASP A 26 -17.30 11.27 20.53
N GLY A 27 -17.16 10.56 19.40
CA GLY A 27 -16.12 9.56 19.20
C GLY A 27 -16.43 8.20 19.82
N ILE A 28 -17.68 7.95 20.21
CA ILE A 28 -18.17 6.70 20.77
C ILE A 28 -19.04 5.98 19.73
N ALA A 29 -18.60 4.80 19.30
CA ALA A 29 -19.32 4.00 18.31
C ALA A 29 -20.52 3.24 18.93
N GLY A 30 -21.54 4.00 19.34
CA GLY A 30 -22.81 3.48 19.86
C GLY A 30 -23.72 2.88 18.77
N GLU A 31 -24.89 2.38 19.17
CA GLU A 31 -25.88 1.78 18.26
C GLU A 31 -26.28 2.71 17.11
N LYS A 32 -26.48 4.01 17.38
CA LYS A 32 -26.80 5.00 16.34
C LYS A 32 -25.70 5.07 15.27
N THR A 33 -24.44 5.20 15.69
CA THR A 33 -23.30 5.24 14.74
C THR A 33 -23.18 3.95 13.94
N LYS A 34 -23.37 2.78 14.59
CA LYS A 34 -23.34 1.47 13.91
C LYS A 34 -24.48 1.35 12.88
N ASN A 35 -25.70 1.71 13.24
CA ASN A 35 -26.87 1.63 12.37
C ASN A 35 -26.81 2.64 11.22
N ALA A 36 -26.27 3.85 11.45
CA ALA A 36 -26.01 4.83 10.41
C ALA A 36 -24.98 4.31 9.40
N LEU A 37 -23.92 3.64 9.88
CA LEU A 37 -22.89 3.08 9.02
C LEU A 37 -23.43 1.97 8.10
N LEU A 38 -24.39 1.17 8.56
CA LEU A 38 -25.06 0.14 7.75
C LEU A 38 -25.92 0.72 6.61
N GLN A 39 -26.30 2.00 6.68
CA GLN A 39 -27.06 2.66 5.62
C GLN A 39 -26.16 3.19 4.49
N VAL A 40 -24.84 3.18 4.68
CA VAL A 40 -23.88 3.60 3.66
C VAL A 40 -23.86 2.58 2.52
N PRO A 41 -24.00 3.01 1.25
CA PRO A 41 -23.90 2.11 0.10
C PRO A 41 -22.62 1.27 0.11
N GLY A 42 -22.77 -0.02 -0.19
CA GLY A 42 -21.67 -0.99 -0.18
C GLY A 42 -21.35 -1.59 1.20
N ASN A 43 -21.92 -1.06 2.29
CA ASN A 43 -21.84 -1.73 3.58
C ASN A 43 -22.97 -2.77 3.71
N THR A 44 -22.59 -4.05 3.80
CA THR A 44 -23.53 -5.17 3.87
C THR A 44 -23.82 -5.64 5.29
N GLY A 45 -23.13 -5.08 6.29
CA GLY A 45 -23.21 -5.57 7.68
C GLY A 45 -22.47 -6.89 7.95
N ASN A 46 -22.02 -7.59 6.91
CA ASN A 46 -21.31 -8.88 7.03
C ASN A 46 -19.92 -8.77 7.65
N TRP A 47 -19.35 -7.56 7.69
CA TRP A 47 -18.05 -7.31 8.28
C TRP A 47 -18.16 -6.88 9.74
N PRO A 48 -17.18 -7.18 10.60
CA PRO A 48 -17.10 -6.57 11.93
C PRO A 48 -17.11 -5.04 11.82
N PHE A 49 -17.71 -4.36 12.80
CA PHE A 49 -17.83 -2.88 12.80
C PHE A 49 -16.54 -2.16 12.43
N LYS A 50 -15.40 -2.59 12.97
CA LYS A 50 -14.09 -2.00 12.66
C LYS A 50 -13.80 -2.01 11.16
N ARG A 51 -14.04 -3.13 10.49
CA ARG A 51 -13.76 -3.29 9.07
C ARG A 51 -14.75 -2.47 8.23
N GLN A 52 -16.01 -2.39 8.64
CA GLN A 52 -16.98 -1.47 8.03
C GLN A 52 -16.56 0.00 8.15
N ALA A 53 -16.11 0.41 9.33
CA ALA A 53 -15.69 1.78 9.62
C ALA A 53 -14.46 2.19 8.80
N ILE A 54 -13.48 1.29 8.67
CA ILE A 54 -12.31 1.51 7.82
C ILE A 54 -12.72 1.60 6.35
N ALA A 55 -13.60 0.70 5.89
CA ALA A 55 -14.11 0.73 4.52
C ALA A 55 -14.82 2.04 4.20
N TYR A 56 -15.60 2.58 5.13
CA TYR A 56 -16.23 3.88 4.94
C TYR A 56 -15.22 5.04 4.86
N ILE A 57 -14.15 5.02 5.65
CA ILE A 57 -13.06 6.01 5.53
C ILE A 57 -12.39 5.90 4.15
N GLN A 58 -12.12 4.68 3.67
CA GLN A 58 -11.58 4.45 2.32
C GLN A 58 -12.52 5.03 1.24
N GLN A 59 -13.83 4.80 1.35
CA GLN A 59 -14.82 5.38 0.44
C GLN A 59 -14.86 6.91 0.49
N LEU A 60 -14.77 7.51 1.68
CA LEU A 60 -14.75 8.97 1.84
C LEU A 60 -13.53 9.58 1.13
N CYS A 61 -12.35 8.99 1.31
CA CYS A 61 -11.14 9.43 0.64
C CYS A 61 -11.30 9.33 -0.89
N GLN A 62 -11.75 8.19 -1.40
CA GLN A 62 -11.93 7.98 -2.85
C GLN A 62 -12.95 8.95 -3.47
N LYS A 63 -14.06 9.23 -2.77
CA LYS A 63 -15.07 10.21 -3.21
C LYS A 63 -14.50 11.64 -3.33
N ASN A 64 -13.43 11.95 -2.62
CA ASN A 64 -12.72 13.23 -2.67
C ASN A 64 -11.46 13.16 -3.56
N GLY A 65 -11.32 12.13 -4.40
CA GLY A 65 -10.18 11.99 -5.30
C GLY A 65 -8.86 11.59 -4.62
N ILE A 66 -8.90 11.14 -3.36
CA ILE A 66 -7.73 10.70 -2.59
C ILE A 66 -7.62 9.18 -2.68
N ASP A 67 -6.51 8.68 -3.21
CA ASP A 67 -6.26 7.24 -3.33
C ASP A 67 -6.00 6.61 -1.94
N ALA A 68 -6.98 5.88 -1.42
CA ALA A 68 -6.89 5.12 -0.17
C ALA A 68 -6.55 3.63 -0.36
N GLY A 69 -6.25 3.19 -1.59
CA GLY A 69 -6.23 1.78 -1.97
C GLY A 69 -7.64 1.20 -2.14
N PRO A 70 -7.80 -0.14 -2.21
CA PRO A 70 -9.10 -0.77 -2.36
C PRO A 70 -10.00 -0.56 -1.12
N VAL A 71 -11.31 -0.54 -1.33
CA VAL A 71 -12.30 -0.50 -0.23
C VAL A 71 -12.49 -1.90 0.35
N ASP A 72 -11.53 -2.35 1.13
CA ASP A 72 -11.46 -3.71 1.68
C ASP A 72 -11.63 -3.78 3.21
N GLY A 73 -11.65 -2.61 3.87
CA GLY A 73 -11.76 -2.46 5.31
C GLY A 73 -10.49 -2.80 6.11
N TYR A 74 -9.33 -2.90 5.44
CA TYR A 74 -8.03 -3.06 6.08
C TYR A 74 -7.29 -1.72 6.14
N TRP A 75 -6.73 -1.40 7.31
CA TRP A 75 -5.93 -0.18 7.47
C TRP A 75 -4.47 -0.44 7.13
N GLY A 76 -4.11 -0.18 5.88
CA GLY A 76 -2.72 -0.20 5.40
C GLY A 76 -2.11 1.20 5.30
N PRO A 77 -0.81 1.29 4.93
CA PRO A 77 -0.11 2.57 4.79
C PRO A 77 -0.76 3.53 3.78
N GLN A 78 -1.39 3.01 2.72
CA GLN A 78 -2.11 3.84 1.76
C GLN A 78 -3.35 4.49 2.38
N THR A 79 -4.14 3.71 3.13
CA THR A 79 -5.31 4.22 3.86
C THR A 79 -4.90 5.22 4.95
N ASP A 80 -3.78 4.96 5.64
CA ASP A 80 -3.23 5.86 6.66
C ASP A 80 -2.87 7.24 6.10
N TYR A 81 -2.16 7.23 4.96
CA TYR A 81 -1.82 8.44 4.23
C TYR A 81 -3.08 9.16 3.73
N ALA A 82 -3.99 8.44 3.07
CA ALA A 82 -5.23 9.02 2.56
C ALA A 82 -6.08 9.66 3.68
N TYR A 83 -6.15 9.02 4.85
CA TYR A 83 -6.82 9.58 6.01
C TYR A 83 -6.16 10.88 6.49
N SER A 84 -4.83 10.95 6.47
CA SER A 84 -4.07 12.15 6.87
C SER A 84 -4.37 13.32 5.92
N VAL A 85 -4.28 13.08 4.61
CA VAL A 85 -4.63 14.04 3.55
C VAL A 85 -6.08 14.50 3.69
N PHE A 86 -7.02 13.56 3.87
CA PHE A 86 -8.44 13.88 3.98
C PHE A 86 -8.74 14.69 5.24
N SER A 87 -8.08 14.37 6.36
CA SER A 87 -8.24 15.12 7.61
C SER A 87 -7.75 16.56 7.45
N GLU A 88 -6.57 16.76 6.86
CA GLU A 88 -6.03 18.09 6.59
C GLU A 88 -6.91 18.89 5.61
N PHE A 89 -7.42 18.24 4.56
CA PHE A 89 -8.36 18.86 3.62
C PHE A 89 -9.65 19.31 4.31
N LEU A 90 -10.20 18.52 5.23
CA LEU A 90 -11.39 18.90 5.99
C LEU A 90 -11.16 20.07 6.97
N GLU A 91 -9.92 20.28 7.41
CA GLU A 91 -9.53 21.36 8.30
C GLU A 91 -9.22 22.66 7.54
N THR A 92 -8.52 22.55 6.41
CA THR A 92 -7.97 23.70 5.67
C THR A 92 -8.77 24.08 4.43
N GLY A 93 -9.54 23.14 3.87
CA GLY A 93 -10.16 23.26 2.54
C GLY A 93 -9.17 23.16 1.38
N ILE A 94 -7.89 22.86 1.64
CA ILE A 94 -6.82 22.80 0.64
C ILE A 94 -6.32 21.36 0.52
N MET A 95 -6.17 20.89 -0.72
CA MET A 95 -5.59 19.57 -0.99
C MET A 95 -4.05 19.66 -0.96
N PRO A 96 -3.35 18.84 -0.14
CA PRO A 96 -1.90 18.78 -0.14
C PRO A 96 -1.31 18.45 -1.52
N SER A 97 -0.22 19.15 -1.88
CA SER A 97 0.51 18.87 -3.11
C SER A 97 1.23 17.51 -3.04
N PRO A 98 1.31 16.76 -4.15
CA PRO A 98 2.17 15.58 -4.24
C PRO A 98 3.63 15.98 -3.98
N TRP A 99 4.36 15.19 -3.18
CA TRP A 99 5.77 15.47 -2.86
C TRP A 99 6.73 14.39 -3.38
N ARG A 100 6.21 13.29 -3.94
CA ARG A 100 7.00 12.10 -4.30
C ARG A 100 7.17 11.89 -5.81
N ASP A 101 6.90 12.93 -6.60
CA ASP A 101 7.01 12.91 -8.06
C ASP A 101 8.34 13.50 -8.56
N GLU A 102 9.25 13.89 -7.67
CA GLU A 102 10.59 14.33 -8.06
C GLU A 102 11.44 13.17 -8.57
N ALA A 103 12.02 13.33 -9.77
CA ALA A 103 12.92 12.35 -10.34
C ALA A 103 14.31 12.45 -9.69
N PRO A 104 14.94 11.34 -9.29
CA PRO A 104 16.29 11.37 -8.76
C PRO A 104 17.29 11.79 -9.84
N LEU A 105 18.27 12.61 -9.47
CA LEU A 105 19.43 12.89 -10.31
C LEU A 105 20.31 11.63 -10.34
N VAL A 106 20.47 11.02 -11.51
CA VAL A 106 21.31 9.83 -11.69
C VAL A 106 22.63 10.25 -12.33
N GLU A 107 23.68 10.37 -11.51
CA GLU A 107 25.03 10.74 -11.99
C GLU A 107 25.80 9.54 -12.56
N TYR A 108 25.48 8.30 -12.15
CA TYR A 108 26.20 7.09 -12.54
C TYR A 108 25.26 5.89 -12.75
N ASN A 109 25.22 5.35 -13.97
CA ASN A 109 24.37 4.23 -14.36
C ASN A 109 25.11 3.31 -15.36
N PRO A 110 26.05 2.46 -14.88
CA PRO A 110 26.95 1.69 -15.76
C PRO A 110 26.24 0.60 -16.56
N HIS A 111 25.03 0.22 -16.16
CA HIS A 111 24.24 -0.83 -16.80
C HIS A 111 23.09 -0.27 -17.66
N ASN A 112 23.02 1.07 -17.80
CA ASN A 112 22.04 1.78 -18.63
C ASN A 112 20.59 1.36 -18.34
N TRP A 113 20.26 1.13 -17.07
CA TRP A 113 18.88 0.88 -16.64
C TRP A 113 18.03 2.14 -16.88
N PRO A 114 16.74 2.00 -17.25
CA PRO A 114 15.88 3.16 -17.41
C PRO A 114 15.77 3.92 -16.08
N VAL A 115 15.82 5.26 -16.14
CA VAL A 115 15.52 6.09 -14.98
C VAL A 115 14.04 5.95 -14.60
N GLU A 116 13.70 6.26 -13.33
CA GLU A 116 12.35 6.12 -12.79
C GLU A 116 11.39 7.23 -13.32
N GLN A 117 11.18 7.22 -14.64
CA GLN A 117 10.22 8.04 -15.35
C GLN A 117 9.31 7.11 -16.14
N GLN A 118 8.00 7.30 -16.01
CA GLN A 118 7.01 6.36 -16.52
C GLN A 118 7.22 6.01 -18.00
N ALA A 119 7.39 7.01 -18.88
CA ALA A 119 7.57 6.77 -20.32
C ALA A 119 8.82 5.92 -20.63
N LEU A 120 9.90 6.10 -19.87
CA LEU A 120 11.14 5.35 -20.06
C LEU A 120 11.06 3.94 -19.47
N LEU A 121 10.32 3.76 -18.37
CA LEU A 121 10.02 2.45 -17.82
C LEU A 121 9.10 1.66 -18.77
N GLU A 122 8.07 2.29 -19.33
CA GLU A 122 7.16 1.66 -20.32
C GLU A 122 7.91 1.27 -21.59
N GLN A 123 8.76 2.15 -22.12
CA GLN A 123 9.58 1.83 -23.28
C GLN A 123 10.50 0.61 -23.04
N PHE A 124 11.04 0.47 -21.82
CA PHE A 124 12.01 -0.58 -21.52
C PHE A 124 11.36 -1.88 -21.01
N TYR A 125 10.39 -1.81 -20.11
CA TYR A 125 9.75 -2.98 -19.47
C TYR A 125 8.40 -3.34 -20.12
N GLY A 126 7.77 -2.42 -20.82
CA GLY A 126 6.41 -2.57 -21.36
C GLY A 126 5.34 -2.02 -20.41
N GLU A 127 4.09 -2.33 -20.72
CA GLU A 127 2.93 -1.83 -19.98
C GLU A 127 2.94 -2.29 -18.51
N ILE A 128 2.28 -1.49 -17.67
CA ILE A 128 2.21 -1.72 -16.23
C ILE A 128 1.50 -3.04 -15.93
N GLY A 129 2.10 -3.86 -15.06
CA GLY A 129 1.52 -5.14 -14.67
C GLY A 129 1.59 -6.22 -15.75
N GLU A 130 2.39 -6.02 -16.80
CA GLU A 130 2.64 -7.00 -17.86
C GLU A 130 4.08 -7.52 -17.86
N ASN A 131 4.33 -8.63 -18.56
CA ASN A 131 5.64 -9.28 -18.73
C ASN A 131 6.25 -9.86 -17.44
N GLN A 132 5.41 -10.36 -16.52
CA GLN A 132 5.85 -11.03 -15.30
C GLN A 132 6.15 -12.51 -15.52
N VAL A 133 7.10 -13.00 -14.74
CA VAL A 133 7.41 -14.43 -14.61
C VAL A 133 7.34 -14.83 -13.14
N MET A 134 7.03 -16.11 -12.91
CA MET A 134 7.17 -16.71 -11.59
C MET A 134 8.63 -17.08 -11.37
N PHE A 135 9.26 -16.42 -10.41
CA PHE A 135 10.66 -16.60 -10.04
C PHE A 135 10.77 -17.44 -8.77
N ASP A 136 11.61 -18.48 -8.82
CA ASP A 136 11.93 -19.35 -7.70
C ASP A 136 13.06 -18.74 -6.85
N LEU A 137 12.77 -18.47 -5.57
CA LEU A 137 13.71 -17.81 -4.68
C LEU A 137 14.84 -18.79 -4.29
N PRO A 138 16.12 -18.36 -4.33
CA PRO A 138 17.25 -19.19 -3.89
C PRO A 138 17.17 -19.63 -2.41
N PHE A 139 16.46 -18.87 -1.58
CA PHE A 139 16.15 -19.21 -0.20
C PHE A 139 14.74 -18.74 0.19
N PRO A 140 14.06 -19.42 1.13
CA PRO A 140 12.70 -19.06 1.55
C PRO A 140 12.64 -17.67 2.18
N HIS A 141 11.64 -16.88 1.79
CA HIS A 141 11.33 -15.59 2.40
C HIS A 141 10.12 -15.71 3.32
N ARG A 142 9.98 -14.82 4.30
CA ARG A 142 8.83 -14.71 5.21
C ARG A 142 8.15 -13.37 5.02
N LEU A 143 6.83 -13.34 4.97
CA LEU A 143 6.09 -12.09 4.82
C LEU A 143 6.33 -11.18 6.03
N SER A 144 6.60 -9.88 5.81
CA SER A 144 6.81 -8.93 6.92
C SER A 144 5.59 -8.84 7.84
N TRP A 145 4.39 -8.79 7.25
CA TRP A 145 3.11 -8.68 7.97
C TRP A 145 2.57 -10.00 8.57
N ASP A 146 3.14 -11.15 8.21
CA ASP A 146 2.84 -12.46 8.83
C ASP A 146 4.03 -13.39 8.69
N LYS A 147 5.02 -13.26 9.59
CA LYS A 147 6.31 -13.96 9.55
C LYS A 147 6.21 -15.49 9.65
N ARG A 148 5.01 -16.04 9.86
CA ARG A 148 4.73 -17.48 9.82
C ARG A 148 4.50 -17.98 8.40
N LYS A 149 4.12 -17.10 7.48
CA LYS A 149 3.92 -17.43 6.06
C LYS A 149 5.25 -17.37 5.34
N VAL A 150 5.62 -18.50 4.75
CA VAL A 150 6.85 -18.67 3.98
C VAL A 150 6.51 -18.65 2.49
N VAL A 151 7.33 -17.93 1.72
CA VAL A 151 7.22 -17.77 0.27
C VAL A 151 8.47 -18.35 -0.38
N HIS A 152 8.26 -19.20 -1.37
CA HIS A 152 9.34 -19.82 -2.16
C HIS A 152 9.37 -19.30 -3.60
N ARG A 153 8.29 -18.67 -4.06
CA ARG A 153 8.16 -18.14 -5.42
C ARG A 153 7.50 -16.79 -5.38
N ILE A 154 7.97 -15.86 -6.20
CA ILE A 154 7.41 -14.52 -6.34
C ILE A 154 7.19 -14.17 -7.81
N SER A 155 6.34 -13.19 -8.07
CA SER A 155 6.18 -12.61 -9.40
C SER A 155 7.08 -11.40 -9.53
N CYS A 156 7.94 -11.37 -10.56
CA CYS A 156 8.76 -10.22 -10.93
C CYS A 156 8.77 -10.03 -12.46
N HIS A 157 9.30 -8.91 -12.94
CA HIS A 157 9.44 -8.67 -14.36
C HIS A 157 10.45 -9.65 -15.00
N GLN A 158 10.18 -10.15 -16.22
CA GLN A 158 11.06 -11.10 -16.90
C GLN A 158 12.51 -10.59 -17.06
N LYS A 159 12.66 -9.29 -17.37
CA LYS A 159 13.99 -8.64 -17.55
C LYS A 159 14.83 -8.54 -16.28
N VAL A 160 14.24 -8.66 -15.09
CA VAL A 160 15.00 -8.58 -13.81
C VAL A 160 15.22 -9.95 -13.16
N SER A 161 14.60 -11.02 -13.68
CA SER A 161 14.66 -12.36 -13.09
C SER A 161 16.10 -12.86 -12.90
N ASP A 162 16.94 -12.76 -13.93
CA ASP A 162 18.33 -13.24 -13.86
C ASP A 162 19.18 -12.40 -12.89
N SER A 163 18.99 -11.08 -12.92
CA SER A 163 19.66 -10.16 -11.98
C SER A 163 19.29 -10.48 -10.54
N LEU A 164 17.99 -10.71 -10.28
CA LEU A 164 17.48 -11.07 -8.97
C LEU A 164 18.02 -12.43 -8.50
N ASN A 165 18.06 -13.43 -9.38
CA ASN A 165 18.67 -14.73 -9.10
C ASN A 165 20.14 -14.59 -8.69
N ASN A 166 20.91 -13.82 -9.45
CA ASN A 166 22.33 -13.60 -9.19
C ASN A 166 22.56 -12.94 -7.83
N VAL A 167 21.82 -11.86 -7.54
CA VAL A 167 21.95 -11.14 -6.26
C VAL A 167 21.56 -12.02 -5.08
N LEU A 168 20.42 -12.69 -5.12
CA LEU A 168 19.94 -13.52 -4.01
C LEU A 168 20.79 -14.78 -3.80
N THR A 169 21.31 -15.36 -4.88
CA THR A 169 22.26 -16.48 -4.80
C THR A 169 23.57 -16.02 -4.17
N ASN A 170 24.07 -14.83 -4.51
CA ASN A 170 25.26 -14.26 -3.88
C ASN A 170 25.05 -13.97 -2.40
N VAL A 171 23.88 -13.45 -2.01
CA VAL A 171 23.49 -13.26 -0.60
C VAL A 171 23.50 -14.59 0.13
N LEU A 172 22.89 -15.64 -0.44
CA LEU A 172 22.90 -16.98 0.14
C LEU A 172 24.31 -17.55 0.30
N ASN A 173 25.13 -17.44 -0.73
CA ASN A 173 26.50 -17.97 -0.73
C ASN A 173 27.40 -17.23 0.27
N HIS A 174 27.22 -15.93 0.43
CA HIS A 174 28.04 -15.11 1.31
C HIS A 174 27.66 -15.26 2.79
N TYR A 175 26.36 -15.19 3.10
CA TYR A 175 25.89 -15.16 4.48
C TYR A 175 25.46 -16.54 5.00
N GLY A 176 24.91 -17.41 4.14
CA GLY A 176 24.21 -18.61 4.58
C GLY A 176 22.88 -18.31 5.28
N LEU A 177 22.09 -19.36 5.53
CA LEU A 177 20.70 -19.21 6.00
C LEU A 177 20.58 -18.67 7.42
N GLU A 178 21.50 -19.03 8.33
CA GLU A 178 21.45 -18.57 9.72
C GLU A 178 21.67 -17.07 9.81
N GLU A 179 22.67 -16.57 9.09
CA GLU A 179 23.01 -15.15 9.10
C GLU A 179 21.97 -14.31 8.34
N ILE A 180 21.42 -14.83 7.24
CA ILE A 180 20.27 -14.22 6.55
C ILE A 180 19.11 -14.00 7.53
N ARG A 181 18.78 -15.00 8.36
CA ARG A 181 17.70 -14.88 9.35
C ARG A 181 18.05 -13.90 10.46
N ARG A 182 19.31 -13.89 10.92
CA ARG A 182 19.79 -12.94 11.94
C ARG A 182 19.71 -11.50 11.45
N LEU A 183 20.12 -11.26 10.21
CA LEU A 183 20.08 -9.97 9.53
C LEU A 183 18.71 -9.62 8.96
N ARG A 184 17.75 -10.55 9.02
CA ARG A 184 16.37 -10.38 8.53
C ARG A 184 16.28 -10.12 7.02
N LEU A 185 17.27 -10.58 6.25
CA LEU A 185 17.29 -10.51 4.78
C LEU A 185 16.25 -11.45 4.13
N ASP A 186 15.59 -12.30 4.93
CA ASP A 186 14.46 -13.11 4.51
C ASP A 186 13.10 -12.48 4.85
N ILE A 187 13.04 -11.31 5.50
CA ILE A 187 11.78 -10.62 5.79
C ILE A 187 11.39 -9.79 4.56
N TRP A 188 10.33 -10.21 3.88
CA TRP A 188 9.95 -9.69 2.57
C TRP A 188 8.66 -8.88 2.61
N GLY A 189 8.71 -7.70 1.98
CA GLY A 189 7.62 -6.73 1.88
C GLY A 189 6.87 -6.74 0.54
N GLY A 190 7.44 -7.30 -0.52
CA GLY A 190 6.78 -7.35 -1.83
C GLY A 190 7.71 -7.26 -3.03
N CYS A 191 7.18 -7.59 -4.21
CA CYS A 191 7.82 -7.39 -5.51
C CYS A 191 6.84 -6.73 -6.50
N LEU A 192 5.99 -7.51 -7.17
CA LEU A 192 4.91 -6.95 -7.97
C LEU A 192 3.80 -6.38 -7.08
N SER A 193 3.45 -5.11 -7.30
CA SER A 193 2.26 -4.47 -6.74
C SER A 193 1.85 -3.32 -7.68
N VAL A 194 0.78 -3.50 -8.45
CA VAL A 194 0.26 -2.49 -9.39
C VAL A 194 -0.43 -1.38 -8.60
N ARG A 195 0.32 -0.33 -8.26
CA ARG A 195 -0.16 0.84 -7.50
C ARG A 195 0.63 2.11 -7.82
N LYS A 196 0.00 3.26 -7.58
CA LYS A 196 0.69 4.56 -7.56
C LYS A 196 1.59 4.70 -6.34
N LYS A 197 2.52 5.66 -6.42
CA LYS A 197 3.33 6.06 -5.26
C LYS A 197 2.42 6.70 -4.21
N ARG A 198 2.61 6.32 -2.95
CA ARG A 198 1.95 6.99 -1.83
C ARG A 198 2.45 8.44 -1.75
N GLY A 199 1.54 9.40 -1.81
CA GLY A 199 1.89 10.83 -1.86
C GLY A 199 2.44 11.34 -3.19
N GLY A 200 2.32 10.53 -4.25
CA GLY A 200 2.67 10.90 -5.61
C GLY A 200 1.52 10.61 -6.58
N THR A 201 1.69 11.07 -7.81
CA THR A 201 0.77 10.82 -8.92
C THR A 201 1.29 9.75 -9.88
N SER A 202 2.60 9.53 -9.87
CA SER A 202 3.31 8.53 -10.68
C SER A 202 3.14 7.09 -10.17
N TRP A 203 3.29 6.12 -11.08
CA TRP A 203 3.31 4.70 -10.73
C TRP A 203 4.55 4.32 -9.94
N SER A 204 4.41 3.39 -9.00
CA SER A 204 5.55 2.82 -8.30
C SER A 204 6.29 1.85 -9.22
N THR A 205 7.61 1.74 -9.08
CA THR A 205 8.42 0.69 -9.75
C THR A 205 7.94 -0.74 -9.43
N HIS A 206 7.30 -0.96 -8.27
CA HIS A 206 6.61 -2.22 -7.98
C HIS A 206 5.51 -2.56 -9.00
N ALA A 207 4.94 -1.58 -9.70
CA ALA A 207 3.89 -1.80 -10.69
C ALA A 207 4.38 -2.56 -11.93
N TRP A 208 5.69 -2.50 -12.24
CA TRP A 208 6.33 -3.34 -13.25
C TRP A 208 6.90 -4.64 -12.68
N GLY A 209 7.01 -4.77 -11.35
CA GLY A 209 7.69 -5.91 -10.71
C GLY A 209 9.22 -5.84 -10.79
N ILE A 210 9.78 -4.62 -10.75
CA ILE A 210 11.22 -4.33 -10.86
C ILE A 210 11.83 -3.81 -9.53
N ALA A 211 11.11 -3.96 -8.42
CA ALA A 211 11.54 -3.55 -7.09
C ALA A 211 11.29 -4.69 -6.09
N MET A 212 12.07 -4.70 -5.01
CA MET A 212 11.98 -5.66 -3.91
C MET A 212 12.07 -4.91 -2.58
N ASP A 213 11.06 -5.09 -1.73
CA ASP A 213 11.08 -4.53 -0.38
C ASP A 213 11.54 -5.60 0.62
N TYR A 214 12.51 -5.25 1.45
CA TYR A 214 12.98 -6.07 2.56
C TYR A 214 12.82 -5.30 3.87
N ASP A 215 12.38 -6.03 4.90
CA ASP A 215 12.17 -5.53 6.26
C ASP A 215 11.49 -4.14 6.38
N PRO A 216 10.31 -3.94 5.76
CA PRO A 216 9.65 -2.63 5.69
C PRO A 216 8.95 -2.17 7.00
N ASP A 217 9.06 -2.95 8.09
CA ASP A 217 8.38 -2.70 9.37
C ASP A 217 9.26 -1.96 10.38
#